data_AF-A0AAD9PQE3-F1
#
_entry.id   AF-A0AAD9PQE3-F1
#
_cell.length_a   1.000
_cell.length_b   1.000
_cell.length_c   1.000
_cell.angle_alpha   90.00
_cell.angle_beta   90.00
_cell.angle_gamma   90.00
#
_symmetry.space_group_name_H-M   'P 1'
#
loop_
_entity.id
_entity.type
_entity.pdbx_description
1 polymer ?
#
loop_
_entity_poly.entity_id
_entity_poly.type
_entity_poly.pdbx_seq_one_letter_code
_entity_poly.pdbx_strand_id
1 'polypeptide(L)'
;MEFLDVMASKMGENSFEDDLRDAFLIFDRDSNGYISKRELTFVMTSLGEHITDTAIEKMIKEVDLDGDGRVNYEEFLRLMKK
;
A
#
# COMPACT_ATOMS: atom_id res chain seq x y z
N MET A 1 23.55 30.22 1.34
CA MET A 1 22.35 29.70 2.03
C MET A 1 21.48 28.98 1.01
N GLU A 2 21.98 27.92 0.37
CA GLU A 2 21.24 27.22 -0.70
C GLU A 2 20.86 25.78 -0.34
N PHE A 3 21.28 25.30 0.83
CA PHE A 3 21.00 23.93 1.25
C PHE A 3 19.64 23.79 1.95
N LEU A 4 19.19 24.84 2.64
CA LEU A 4 17.91 24.86 3.37
C LEU A 4 16.71 25.05 2.44
N ASP A 5 16.85 25.81 1.36
CA ASP A 5 15.76 26.07 0.39
C ASP A 5 15.42 24.85 -0.47
N VAL A 6 16.45 24.06 -0.83
CA VAL A 6 16.29 22.80 -1.57
C VAL A 6 15.60 21.74 -0.72
N MET A 7 15.93 21.66 0.58
CA MET A 7 15.27 20.74 1.52
C MET A 7 13.82 21.18 1.83
N ALA A 8 13.59 22.48 2.00
CA ALA A 8 12.25 23.04 2.25
C ALA A 8 11.32 22.86 1.04
N SER A 9 11.87 22.97 -0.18
CA SER A 9 11.13 22.71 -1.42
C SER A 9 10.88 21.21 -1.64
N LYS A 10 11.71 20.32 -1.10
CA LYS A 10 11.60 18.86 -1.26
C LYS A 10 10.69 18.18 -0.22
N MET A 11 10.23 18.92 0.79
CA MET A 11 9.27 18.46 1.81
C MET A 11 7.82 18.95 1.57
N GLY A 12 7.59 19.75 0.52
CA GLY A 12 6.30 20.43 0.29
C GLY A 12 5.29 19.71 -0.61
N GLU A 13 5.67 18.62 -1.27
CA GLU A 13 4.84 17.95 -2.27
C GLU A 13 4.97 16.43 -2.15
N ASN A 14 4.70 15.86 -0.97
CA ASN A 14 4.30 14.45 -0.95
C ASN A 14 2.94 14.40 -1.64
N SER A 15 2.94 13.98 -2.90
CA SER A 15 1.71 13.76 -3.63
C SER A 15 1.01 12.58 -2.96
N PHE A 16 -0.33 12.54 -2.98
CA PHE A 16 -1.09 11.37 -2.53
C PHE A 16 -0.55 10.06 -3.13
N GLU A 17 0.01 10.13 -4.35
CA GLU A 17 0.72 9.04 -5.01
C GLU A 17 2.01 8.60 -4.31
N ASP A 18 2.80 9.53 -3.75
CA ASP A 18 4.00 9.20 -2.99
C ASP A 18 3.65 8.51 -1.66
N ASP A 19 2.64 9.02 -0.95
CA ASP A 19 2.16 8.39 0.29
C ASP A 19 1.61 6.98 0.04
N LEU A 20 0.92 6.78 -1.08
CA LEU A 20 0.44 5.46 -1.52
C LEU A 20 1.57 4.52 -1.89
N ARG A 21 2.65 5.06 -2.47
CA ARG A 21 3.82 4.28 -2.84
C ARG A 21 4.60 3.84 -1.61
N ASP A 22 4.78 4.73 -0.63
CA ASP A 22 5.37 4.40 0.66
C ASP A 22 4.51 3.38 1.41
N ALA A 23 3.19 3.54 1.41
CA ALA A 23 2.27 2.55 1.97
C ALA A 23 2.45 1.20 1.28
N PHE A 24 2.46 1.16 -0.06
CA PHE A 24 2.66 -0.08 -0.83
C PHE A 24 3.97 -0.77 -0.46
N LEU A 25 5.07 -0.03 -0.31
CA LEU A 25 6.37 -0.58 0.12
C LEU A 25 6.36 -1.11 1.56
N ILE A 26 5.51 -0.56 2.43
CA ILE A 26 5.32 -1.08 3.80
C ILE A 26 4.54 -2.40 3.76
N PHE A 27 3.59 -2.53 2.83
CA PHE A 27 2.81 -3.76 2.61
C PHE A 27 3.63 -4.86 1.92
N ASP A 28 4.30 -4.56 0.80
CA ASP A 28 5.12 -5.49 0.01
C ASP A 28 6.50 -5.69 0.64
N ARG A 29 6.59 -6.65 1.56
CA ARG A 29 7.79 -6.89 2.36
C ARG A 29 8.89 -7.56 1.56
N ASP A 30 8.53 -8.39 0.59
CA ASP A 30 9.50 -9.04 -0.27
C ASP A 30 9.86 -8.21 -1.52
N SER A 31 9.24 -7.03 -1.67
CA SER A 31 9.49 -6.08 -2.76
C SER A 31 9.34 -6.72 -4.13
N ASN A 32 8.36 -7.61 -4.27
CA ASN A 32 8.08 -8.33 -5.51
C ASN A 32 7.13 -7.56 -6.44
N GLY A 33 6.56 -6.44 -5.98
CA GLY A 33 5.58 -5.62 -6.70
C GLY A 33 4.11 -6.03 -6.48
N TYR A 34 3.85 -6.94 -5.55
CA TYR A 34 2.54 -7.53 -5.25
C TYR A 34 2.36 -7.73 -3.75
N ILE A 35 1.20 -7.33 -3.23
CA ILE A 35 0.84 -7.57 -1.84
C ILE A 35 0.08 -8.90 -1.76
N SER A 36 0.71 -9.88 -1.14
CA SER A 36 0.08 -11.18 -0.87
C SER A 36 -0.92 -11.05 0.28
N LYS A 37 -1.94 -11.93 0.33
CA LYS A 37 -2.86 -12.04 1.47
C LYS A 37 -2.15 -12.04 2.82
N ARG A 38 -1.06 -12.80 2.94
CA ARG A 38 -0.27 -12.90 4.17
C ARG A 38 0.36 -11.58 4.59
N GLU A 39 0.85 -10.82 3.63
CA GLU A 39 1.52 -9.54 3.88
C GLU A 39 0.51 -8.48 4.30
N LEU A 40 -0.65 -8.44 3.63
CA LEU A 40 -1.77 -7.60 4.03
C LEU A 40 -2.22 -7.93 5.46
N THR A 41 -2.41 -9.21 5.81
CA THR A 41 -2.78 -9.64 7.17
C THR A 41 -1.74 -9.20 8.19
N PHE A 42 -0.46 -9.39 7.86
CA PHE A 42 0.63 -9.03 8.76
C PHE A 42 0.62 -7.52 9.06
N VAL A 43 0.51 -6.69 8.02
CA VAL A 43 0.54 -5.23 8.20
C VAL A 43 -0.71 -4.72 8.92
N MET A 44 -1.90 -5.22 8.57
CA MET A 44 -3.14 -4.85 9.28
C MET A 44 -3.04 -5.19 10.76
N THR A 45 -2.56 -6.40 11.08
CA THR A 45 -2.31 -6.81 12.48
C THR A 45 -1.26 -5.91 13.14
N SER A 46 -0.21 -5.51 12.42
CA SER A 46 0.84 -4.61 12.91
C SER A 46 0.36 -3.18 13.14
N LEU A 47 -0.70 -2.74 12.44
CA LEU A 47 -1.39 -1.47 12.66
C LEU A 47 -2.36 -1.52 13.86
N GLY A 48 -2.54 -2.69 14.48
CA GLY A 48 -3.48 -2.92 15.56
C GLY A 48 -4.90 -3.23 15.09
N GLU A 49 -5.12 -3.32 13.78
CA GLU A 49 -6.38 -3.70 13.16
C GLU A 49 -6.44 -5.23 13.02
N HIS A 50 -7.29 -5.86 13.82
CA HIS A 50 -7.55 -7.30 13.71
C HIS A 50 -8.56 -7.58 12.61
N ILE A 51 -8.08 -7.63 11.37
CA ILE A 51 -8.89 -8.06 10.23
C ILE A 51 -8.80 -9.59 10.10
N THR A 52 -9.96 -10.24 9.98
CA THR A 52 -10.04 -11.70 9.78
C THR A 52 -9.58 -12.09 8.38
N ASP A 53 -9.03 -13.30 8.23
CA ASP A 53 -8.67 -13.89 6.95
C ASP A 53 -9.79 -13.78 5.90
N THR A 54 -11.04 -14.00 6.32
CA THR A 54 -12.23 -13.91 5.46
C THR A 54 -12.47 -12.50 4.95
N ALA A 55 -12.26 -11.48 5.80
CA ALA A 55 -12.42 -10.09 5.41
C ALA A 55 -11.31 -9.65 4.45
N ILE A 56 -10.08 -10.10 4.67
CA ILE A 56 -8.97 -9.86 3.75
C ILE A 56 -9.20 -10.54 2.40
N GLU A 57 -9.65 -11.79 2.38
CA GLU A 57 -10.03 -12.46 1.12
C GLU A 57 -11.10 -11.69 0.37
N LYS A 58 -12.08 -11.14 1.08
CA LYS A 58 -13.12 -10.34 0.46
C LYS A 58 -12.56 -9.04 -0.11
N MET A 59 -11.69 -8.35 0.63
CA MET A 59 -11.02 -7.12 0.17
C MET A 59 -10.18 -7.36 -1.08
N ILE A 60 -9.34 -8.40 -1.07
CA ILE A 60 -8.52 -8.80 -2.22
C ILE A 60 -9.44 -9.12 -3.38
N LYS A 61 -10.43 -9.98 -3.21
CA LYS A 61 -11.35 -10.38 -4.27
C LYS A 61 -12.18 -9.22 -4.85
N GLU A 62 -12.38 -8.13 -4.12
CA GLU A 62 -13.05 -6.93 -4.62
C GLU A 62 -12.16 -6.09 -5.56
N VAL A 63 -10.83 -6.20 -5.44
CA VAL A 63 -9.87 -5.40 -6.23
C VAL A 63 -8.99 -6.22 -7.16
N ASP A 64 -8.92 -7.53 -6.95
CA ASP A 64 -8.22 -8.54 -7.76
C ASP A 64 -8.94 -8.68 -9.11
N LEU A 65 -8.45 -7.96 -10.11
CA LEU A 65 -9.05 -7.91 -11.46
C LEU A 65 -8.46 -8.97 -12.37
N ASP A 66 -7.20 -9.33 -12.14
CA ASP A 66 -6.48 -10.32 -12.93
C ASP A 66 -6.70 -11.75 -12.41
N GLY A 67 -7.20 -11.90 -11.17
CA GLY A 67 -7.52 -13.17 -10.54
C GLY A 67 -6.29 -13.92 -10.04
N ASP A 68 -5.16 -13.23 -9.81
CA ASP A 68 -3.92 -13.85 -9.34
C ASP A 68 -3.91 -14.11 -7.82
N GLY A 69 -4.92 -13.60 -7.10
CA GLY A 69 -5.09 -13.74 -5.66
C GLY A 69 -4.12 -12.88 -4.84
N ARG A 70 -3.50 -11.89 -5.46
CA ARG A 70 -2.61 -10.87 -4.90
C ARG A 70 -3.18 -9.50 -5.25
N VAL A 71 -2.50 -8.46 -4.77
CA VAL A 71 -2.87 -7.08 -5.07
C VAL A 71 -1.66 -6.38 -5.65
N ASN A 72 -1.71 -6.07 -6.94
CA ASN A 72 -0.67 -5.27 -7.59
C ASN A 72 -0.85 -3.78 -7.24
N TYR A 73 0.12 -2.94 -7.64
CA TYR A 73 0.09 -1.51 -7.34
C TYR A 73 -1.18 -0.81 -7.86
N GLU A 74 -1.65 -1.13 -9.07
CA GLU A 74 -2.86 -0.50 -9.63
C GLU A 74 -4.13 -0.90 -8.87
N GLU A 75 -4.22 -2.15 -8.45
CA GLU A 75 -5.33 -2.67 -7.64
C GLU A 75 -5.33 -2.07 -6.24
N PHE A 76 -4.15 -1.90 -5.64
CA PHE A 76 -3.97 -1.22 -4.35
C PHE A 76 -4.40 0.25 -4.43
N LEU A 77 -4.01 0.96 -5.49
CA LEU A 77 -4.48 2.33 -5.75
C LEU A 77 -6.01 2.39 -5.82
N ARG A 78 -6.64 1.39 -6.44
CA ARG A 78 -8.09 1.29 -6.52
C ARG A 78 -8.74 1.05 -5.16
N LEU A 79 -8.09 0.28 -4.30
CA LEU A 79 -8.52 0.01 -2.93
C LEU A 79 -8.48 1.29 -2.08
N MET A 80 -7.43 2.09 -2.23
CA MET A 80 -7.23 3.33 -1.46
C MET A 80 -7.97 4.56 -2.02
N LYS A 81 -8.38 4.55 -3.30
CA LYS A 81 -9.18 5.61 -3.93
C LYS A 81 -10.69 5.47 -3.69
N LYS A 82 -11.15 4.51 -2.87
CA LYS A 82 -12.56 4.21 -2.64
C LYS A 82 -13.12 4.89 -1.40
#